data_AF-A0A832N528-F1
#
_entry.id   AF-A0A832N528-F1
#
_cell.length_a   1.000
_cell.length_b   1.000
_cell.length_c   1.000
_cell.angle_alpha   90.00
_cell.angle_beta   90.00
_cell.angle_gamma   90.00
#
_symmetry.space_group_name_H-M   'P 1'
#
loop_
_entity.id
_entity.type
_entity.pdbx_description
1 polymer ?
#
loop_
_entity_poly.entity_id
_entity_poly.type
_entity_poly.pdbx_seq_one_letter_code
_entity_poly.pdbx_strand_id
1 'polypeptide(L)'
;MNRRDFLVELGTEELPPKALSRLSAAFTKGVVDGLKEAGLKHLEVHSYAAPRRLAIMIEALQEAQADKQVERRGPAVQAAFDDEGLPTKALQGFARSCGVAVEELDTLETAKGSWLVYRAEEKGKPAQVLIPAIVQQSLDKLPIPKRMRWGDLAAEFVRPVHWLVLLFGDEVIKADMLAVQSGRESRGHRFHHPEKIVINQPSEYAPLLQTEGRVVASFTDRREAVRGQVQEAATKLGGKAVIDAALLDEVTGMV
;
A
#
# COMPACT_ATOMS: atom_id res chain seq x y z
N MET A 1 -5.60 19.98 2.65
CA MET A 1 -4.78 18.76 2.74
C MET A 1 -4.27 18.45 1.36
N ASN A 2 -2.95 18.52 1.18
CA ASN A 2 -2.32 18.22 -0.10
C ASN A 2 -2.46 16.72 -0.42
N ARG A 3 -2.44 16.42 -1.71
CA ARG A 3 -2.60 15.07 -2.25
C ARG A 3 -1.61 14.88 -3.39
N ARG A 4 -1.05 13.69 -3.50
CA ARG A 4 -0.19 13.28 -4.61
C ARG A 4 -0.55 11.86 -5.03
N ASP A 5 -0.21 11.51 -6.26
CA ASP A 5 -0.36 10.14 -6.70
C ASP A 5 0.71 9.26 -6.05
N PHE A 6 0.41 8.00 -5.86
CA PHE A 6 1.32 7.00 -5.31
C PHE A 6 1.46 5.83 -6.28
N LEU A 7 2.68 5.34 -6.48
CA LEU A 7 2.97 4.14 -7.25
C LEU A 7 3.83 3.19 -6.43
N VAL A 8 3.41 1.92 -6.39
CA VAL A 8 4.27 0.81 -6.02
C VAL A 8 4.32 -0.22 -7.13
N GLU A 9 5.50 -0.68 -7.49
CA GLU A 9 5.71 -1.83 -8.37
C GLU A 9 6.70 -2.79 -7.71
N LEU A 10 6.32 -4.06 -7.63
CA LEU A 10 7.22 -5.17 -7.34
C LEU A 10 7.54 -5.93 -8.63
N GLY A 11 8.79 -5.84 -9.08
CA GLY A 11 9.29 -6.55 -10.25
C GLY A 11 9.95 -7.87 -9.90
N THR A 12 9.56 -8.95 -10.57
CA THR A 12 9.94 -10.32 -10.20
C THR A 12 10.37 -11.17 -11.40
N GLU A 13 10.82 -12.40 -11.15
CA GLU A 13 10.71 -13.45 -12.17
C GLU A 13 9.24 -13.81 -12.44
N GLU A 14 9.01 -14.66 -13.44
CA GLU A 14 7.68 -15.12 -13.88
C GLU A 14 6.81 -15.66 -12.73
N LEU A 15 5.76 -14.92 -12.41
CA LEU A 15 4.73 -15.24 -11.43
C LEU A 15 3.83 -16.37 -11.98
N PRO A 16 3.26 -17.22 -11.12
CA PRO A 16 2.35 -18.28 -11.58
C PRO A 16 1.12 -17.69 -12.29
N PRO A 17 0.87 -17.99 -13.58
CA PRO A 17 -0.19 -17.35 -14.37
C PRO A 17 -1.58 -17.49 -13.72
N LYS A 18 -1.89 -18.69 -13.21
CA LYS A 18 -3.16 -19.01 -12.54
C LYS A 18 -3.36 -18.23 -11.23
N ALA A 19 -2.29 -17.75 -10.62
CA ALA A 19 -2.35 -17.01 -9.35
C ALA A 19 -2.27 -15.49 -9.56
N LEU A 20 -1.85 -15.02 -10.73
CA LEU A 20 -1.48 -13.61 -10.97
C LEU A 20 -2.62 -12.64 -10.62
N SER A 21 -3.82 -12.86 -11.16
CA SER A 21 -4.99 -12.01 -10.88
C SER A 21 -5.35 -12.02 -9.39
N ARG A 22 -5.33 -13.19 -8.74
CA ARG A 22 -5.60 -13.32 -7.30
C ARG A 22 -4.55 -12.61 -6.45
N LEU A 23 -3.28 -12.71 -6.82
CA LEU A 23 -2.18 -12.03 -6.12
C LEU A 23 -2.31 -10.52 -6.27
N SER A 24 -2.62 -10.02 -7.47
CA SER A 24 -2.89 -8.60 -7.70
C SER A 24 -4.03 -8.09 -6.83
N ALA A 25 -5.18 -8.78 -6.83
CA ALA A 25 -6.33 -8.38 -6.04
C ALA A 25 -6.01 -8.38 -4.53
N ALA A 26 -5.29 -9.39 -4.04
CA ALA A 26 -4.87 -9.46 -2.64
C ALA A 26 -3.89 -8.35 -2.26
N PHE A 27 -2.93 -8.03 -3.14
CA PHE A 27 -1.97 -6.96 -2.92
C PHE A 27 -2.67 -5.60 -2.86
N THR A 28 -3.52 -5.31 -3.86
CA THR A 28 -4.33 -4.08 -3.90
C THR A 28 -5.18 -3.94 -2.66
N LYS A 29 -5.90 -5.01 -2.27
CA LYS A 29 -6.73 -4.99 -1.08
C LYS A 29 -5.90 -4.70 0.18
N GLY A 30 -4.76 -5.36 0.35
CA GLY A 30 -3.88 -5.15 1.50
C GLY A 30 -3.42 -3.70 1.63
N VAL A 31 -3.01 -3.08 0.52
CA VAL A 31 -2.55 -1.69 0.52
C VAL A 31 -3.70 -0.74 0.83
N VAL A 32 -4.86 -0.91 0.20
CA VAL A 32 -6.05 -0.07 0.44
C VAL A 32 -6.55 -0.20 1.88
N ASP A 33 -6.60 -1.42 2.43
CA ASP A 33 -6.97 -1.65 3.82
C ASP A 33 -5.97 -0.96 4.76
N GLY A 34 -4.66 -1.09 4.51
CA GLY A 34 -3.63 -0.46 5.33
C GLY A 34 -3.66 1.07 5.29
N LEU A 35 -3.93 1.67 4.12
CA LEU A 35 -4.15 3.11 4.00
C LEU A 35 -5.39 3.57 4.78
N LYS A 36 -6.48 2.79 4.70
CA LYS A 36 -7.71 3.04 5.46
C LYS A 36 -7.48 2.95 6.98
N GLU A 37 -6.76 1.93 7.45
CA GLU A 37 -6.37 1.78 8.86
C GLU A 37 -5.48 2.95 9.33
N ALA A 38 -4.59 3.41 8.45
CA ALA A 38 -3.81 4.62 8.67
C ALA A 38 -4.65 5.91 8.58
N GLY A 39 -5.93 5.87 8.20
CA GLY A 39 -6.75 7.07 8.05
C GLY A 39 -6.32 7.98 6.90
N LEU A 40 -5.57 7.45 5.93
CA LEU A 40 -5.18 8.16 4.71
C LEU A 40 -6.26 7.96 3.63
N LYS A 41 -6.83 9.06 3.16
CA LYS A 41 -7.81 9.06 2.07
C LYS A 41 -7.12 9.16 0.72
N HIS A 42 -7.74 8.58 -0.29
CA HIS A 42 -7.31 8.63 -1.69
C HIS A 42 -8.55 8.66 -2.61
N LEU A 43 -8.33 8.80 -3.91
CA LEU A 43 -9.35 8.65 -4.95
C LEU A 43 -9.26 7.26 -5.57
N GLU A 44 -9.07 7.18 -6.89
CA GLU A 44 -9.05 5.93 -7.64
C GLU A 44 -7.82 5.06 -7.33
N VAL A 45 -8.00 3.74 -7.50
CA VAL A 45 -6.94 2.74 -7.32
C VAL A 45 -6.87 1.87 -8.55
N HIS A 46 -5.75 1.94 -9.25
CA HIS A 46 -5.46 1.17 -10.46
C HIS A 46 -4.54 0.02 -10.12
N SER A 47 -4.96 -1.21 -10.44
CA SER A 47 -4.18 -2.42 -10.20
C SER A 47 -3.58 -2.92 -11.51
N TYR A 48 -2.29 -3.25 -11.48
CA TYR A 48 -1.56 -3.77 -12.62
C TYR A 48 -0.90 -5.10 -12.25
N ALA A 49 -0.98 -6.07 -13.14
CA ALA A 49 -0.39 -7.37 -12.95
C ALA A 49 -0.03 -7.98 -14.28
N ALA A 50 1.26 -8.16 -14.51
CA ALA A 50 1.81 -8.84 -15.68
C ALA A 50 2.76 -9.96 -15.21
N PRO A 51 3.25 -10.84 -16.10
CA PRO A 51 3.92 -12.07 -15.68
C PRO A 51 5.10 -11.83 -14.74
N ARG A 52 5.77 -10.67 -14.85
CA ARG A 52 6.93 -10.28 -14.03
C ARG A 52 6.68 -9.10 -13.08
N ARG A 53 5.43 -8.72 -12.81
CA ARG A 53 5.15 -7.58 -11.92
C ARG A 53 3.79 -7.62 -11.24
N LEU A 54 3.74 -7.05 -10.04
CA LEU A 54 2.53 -6.57 -9.37
C LEU A 54 2.72 -5.08 -9.10
N ALA A 55 1.74 -4.25 -9.46
CA ALA A 55 1.81 -2.82 -9.19
C ALA A 55 0.44 -2.22 -8.86
N ILE A 56 0.47 -1.10 -8.15
CA ILE A 56 -0.72 -0.33 -7.78
C ILE A 56 -0.38 1.14 -7.98
N MET A 57 -1.23 1.86 -8.71
CA MET A 57 -1.25 3.32 -8.72
C MET A 57 -2.47 3.82 -7.97
N ILE A 58 -2.28 4.77 -7.05
CA ILE A 58 -3.34 5.36 -6.25
C ILE A 58 -3.37 6.85 -6.54
N GLU A 59 -4.52 7.35 -6.99
CA GLU A 59 -4.70 8.76 -7.32
C GLU A 59 -4.98 9.59 -6.07
N ALA A 60 -4.35 10.76 -6.02
CA ALA A 60 -4.61 11.79 -5.02
C ALA A 60 -4.63 11.26 -3.57
N LEU A 61 -3.62 10.48 -3.20
CA LEU A 61 -3.39 10.02 -1.84
C LEU A 61 -2.97 11.21 -0.95
N GLN A 62 -3.58 11.32 0.23
CA GLN A 62 -3.23 12.33 1.22
C GLN A 62 -1.75 12.25 1.63
N GLU A 63 -1.09 13.41 1.73
CA GLU A 63 0.32 13.48 2.12
C GLU A 63 0.58 13.17 3.60
N ALA A 64 -0.43 13.26 4.46
CA ALA A 64 -0.31 12.97 5.88
C ALA A 64 -1.66 12.59 6.48
N GLN A 65 -1.60 11.89 7.61
CA GLN A 65 -2.76 11.67 8.46
C GLN A 65 -3.29 13.01 8.99
N ALA A 66 -4.58 13.06 9.30
CA ALA A 66 -5.13 14.19 10.04
C ALA A 66 -4.56 14.20 11.47
N ASP A 67 -4.31 15.40 12.00
CA ASP A 67 -4.03 15.59 13.42
C ASP A 67 -5.21 15.08 14.24
N LYS A 68 -4.92 14.40 15.35
CA LYS A 68 -5.92 13.82 16.24
C LYS A 68 -5.90 14.54 17.57
N GLN A 69 -7.07 14.91 18.07
CA GLN A 69 -7.19 15.29 19.47
C GLN A 69 -7.29 14.02 20.31
N VAL A 70 -6.32 13.86 21.20
CA VAL A 70 -6.28 12.79 22.18
C VAL A 70 -6.80 13.34 23.49
N GLU A 71 -7.91 12.79 23.96
CA GLU A 71 -8.41 13.03 25.32
C GLU A 71 -8.25 11.74 26.14
N ARG A 72 -7.52 11.82 27.25
CA ARG A 72 -7.41 10.72 28.21
C ARG A 72 -8.02 11.18 29.52
N ARG A 73 -8.97 10.40 30.04
CA ARG A 73 -9.60 10.70 31.32
C ARG A 73 -8.82 10.09 32.46
N GLY A 74 -8.44 10.92 33.41
CA GLY A 74 -7.78 10.56 34.66
C GLY A 74 -8.77 10.37 35.81
N PRO A 75 -8.29 10.42 37.06
CA PRO A 75 -9.14 10.26 38.24
C PRO A 75 -10.17 11.39 38.37
N ALA A 76 -11.26 11.11 39.10
CA ALA A 76 -12.23 12.13 39.49
C ALA A 76 -11.54 13.18 40.37
N VAL A 77 -11.87 14.47 40.20
CA VAL A 77 -11.25 15.58 40.95
C VAL A 77 -11.28 15.33 42.46
N GLN A 78 -12.39 14.79 42.97
CA GLN A 78 -12.58 14.44 44.39
C GLN A 78 -11.61 13.37 44.92
N ALA A 79 -11.05 12.53 44.05
CA ALA A 79 -10.08 11.50 44.38
C ALA A 79 -8.66 11.83 43.86
N ALA A 80 -8.50 13.00 43.25
CA ALA A 80 -7.26 13.41 42.59
C ALA A 80 -6.32 14.12 43.59
N PHE A 81 -6.86 14.69 44.66
CA PHE A 81 -6.14 15.33 45.76
C PHE A 81 -6.48 14.67 47.09
N ASP A 82 -5.52 14.65 48.02
CA ASP A 82 -5.73 14.18 49.39
C ASP A 82 -6.28 15.28 50.31
N ASP A 83 -6.46 14.96 51.60
CA ASP A 83 -7.03 15.87 52.60
C ASP A 83 -6.17 17.13 52.84
N GLU A 84 -4.88 17.11 52.42
CA GLU A 84 -3.95 18.25 52.50
C GLU A 84 -3.92 19.07 51.19
N GLY A 85 -4.70 18.67 50.18
CA GLY A 85 -4.73 19.31 48.86
C GLY A 85 -3.56 18.91 47.96
N LEU A 86 -2.80 17.87 48.32
CA LEU A 86 -1.67 17.39 47.52
C LEU A 86 -2.12 16.35 46.48
N PRO A 87 -1.50 16.33 45.27
CA PRO A 87 -1.82 15.35 44.24
C PRO A 87 -1.61 13.91 44.74
N THR A 88 -2.65 13.07 44.62
CA THR A 88 -2.54 11.65 45.00
C THR A 88 -1.57 10.90 44.09
N LYS A 89 -1.06 9.74 44.54
CA LYS A 89 -0.22 8.86 43.70
C LYS A 89 -0.90 8.47 42.39
N ALA A 90 -2.22 8.33 42.38
CA ALA A 90 -3.00 8.03 41.19
C ALA A 90 -2.97 9.19 40.19
N LEU A 91 -3.14 10.43 40.67
CA LEU A 91 -3.05 11.62 39.84
C LEU A 91 -1.62 11.82 39.29
N GLN A 92 -0.61 11.69 40.14
CA GLN A 92 0.79 11.80 39.71
C GLN A 92 1.17 10.73 38.68
N GLY A 93 0.71 9.49 38.87
CA GLY A 93 0.91 8.39 37.93
C GLY A 93 0.22 8.64 36.59
N PHE A 94 -0.99 9.19 36.62
CA PHE A 94 -1.72 9.57 35.42
C PHE A 94 -1.00 10.67 34.64
N ALA A 95 -0.64 11.79 35.28
CA ALA A 95 0.10 12.88 34.66
C ALA A 95 1.43 12.40 34.04
N ARG A 96 2.20 11.59 34.77
CA ARG A 96 3.44 10.97 34.27
C ARG A 96 3.20 10.08 33.05
N SER A 97 2.10 9.31 33.03
CA SER A 97 1.73 8.47 31.87
C SER A 97 1.32 9.28 30.63
N CYS A 98 0.98 10.56 30.82
CA CYS A 98 0.67 11.52 29.76
C CYS A 98 1.86 12.41 29.40
N GLY A 99 2.99 12.29 30.11
CA GLY A 99 4.21 13.07 29.88
C GLY A 99 4.10 14.54 30.26
N VAL A 100 3.13 14.91 31.11
CA VAL A 100 2.88 16.29 31.56
C VAL A 100 2.89 16.40 33.08
N ALA A 101 3.00 17.62 33.58
CA ALA A 101 2.80 17.94 34.99
C ALA A 101 1.31 17.87 35.37
N VAL A 102 1.00 17.80 36.66
CA VAL A 102 -0.39 17.71 37.14
C VAL A 102 -1.16 18.99 36.83
N GLU A 103 -0.46 20.11 36.84
CA GLU A 103 -0.97 21.47 36.62
C GLU A 103 -1.33 21.71 35.15
N GLU A 104 -0.83 20.87 34.23
CA GLU A 104 -1.12 20.93 32.80
C GLU A 104 -2.37 20.10 32.42
N LEU A 105 -3.03 19.48 33.40
CA LEU A 105 -4.26 18.72 33.17
C LEU A 105 -5.49 19.63 33.20
N ASP A 106 -6.37 19.43 32.22
CA ASP A 106 -7.68 20.07 32.17
C ASP A 106 -8.67 19.41 33.14
N THR A 107 -9.76 20.09 33.45
CA THR A 107 -10.91 19.50 34.15
C THR A 107 -12.10 19.35 33.19
N LEU A 108 -12.71 18.16 33.17
CA LEU A 108 -13.94 17.87 32.45
C LEU A 108 -15.10 17.69 33.44
N GLU A 109 -16.10 18.55 33.34
CA GLU A 109 -17.35 18.42 34.09
C GLU A 109 -18.39 17.62 33.31
N THR A 110 -19.06 16.68 33.98
CA THR A 110 -20.21 15.95 33.43
C THR A 110 -21.30 15.82 34.49
N ALA A 111 -22.50 15.39 34.10
CA ALA A 111 -23.60 15.14 35.05
C ALA A 111 -23.26 14.14 36.17
N LYS A 112 -22.18 13.35 36.04
CA LYS A 112 -21.74 12.35 37.02
C LYS A 112 -20.59 12.84 37.91
N GLY A 113 -20.09 14.08 37.75
CA GLY A 113 -18.97 14.64 38.52
C GLY A 113 -17.94 15.43 37.68
N SER A 114 -16.76 15.69 38.24
CA SER A 114 -15.64 16.33 37.55
C SER A 114 -14.42 15.40 37.53
N TRP A 115 -13.70 15.35 36.41
CA TRP A 115 -12.50 14.52 36.21
C TRP A 115 -11.35 15.34 35.69
N LEU A 116 -10.13 14.96 36.07
CA LEU A 116 -8.96 15.49 35.38
C LEU A 116 -8.79 14.77 34.05
N VAL A 117 -8.47 15.52 33.00
CA VAL A 117 -8.31 15.01 31.65
C VAL A 117 -7.04 15.57 31.05
N TYR A 118 -6.32 14.71 30.35
CA TYR A 118 -5.22 15.12 29.50
C TYR A 118 -5.77 15.34 28.10
N ARG A 119 -5.55 16.53 27.54
CA ARG A 119 -5.83 16.84 26.15
C ARG A 119 -4.54 17.19 25.43
N ALA A 120 -4.30 16.52 24.31
CA ALA A 120 -3.20 16.85 23.44
C ALA A 120 -3.58 16.70 21.98
N GLU A 121 -2.86 17.43 21.14
CA GLU A 121 -2.91 17.26 19.70
C GLU A 121 -1.79 16.31 19.27
N GLU A 122 -2.15 15.12 18.81
CA GLU A 122 -1.22 14.19 18.19
C GLU A 122 -1.12 14.53 16.69
N LYS A 123 0.06 15.02 16.28
CA LYS A 123 0.31 15.34 14.87
C LYS A 123 0.27 14.08 14.01
N GLY A 124 -0.46 14.17 12.91
CA GLY A 124 -0.55 13.09 11.93
C GLY A 124 0.82 12.77 11.32
N LYS A 125 1.06 11.50 10.98
CA LYS A 125 2.32 11.11 10.34
C LYS A 125 2.26 11.35 8.83
N PRO A 126 3.38 11.75 8.19
CA PRO A 126 3.47 11.81 6.74
C PRO A 126 3.23 10.42 6.11
N ALA A 127 2.54 10.38 4.98
CA ALA A 127 2.21 9.15 4.26
C ALA A 127 3.49 8.38 3.87
N GLN A 128 4.55 9.08 3.45
CA GLN A 128 5.84 8.48 3.10
C GLN A 128 6.47 7.67 4.24
N VAL A 129 6.16 7.99 5.51
CA VAL A 129 6.65 7.24 6.68
C VAL A 129 5.82 5.97 6.92
N LEU A 130 4.55 5.96 6.52
CA LEU A 130 3.60 4.87 6.76
C LEU A 130 3.57 3.84 5.61
N ILE A 131 3.70 4.32 4.38
CA ILE A 131 3.59 3.54 3.15
C ILE A 131 4.52 2.31 3.14
N PRO A 132 5.81 2.39 3.51
CA PRO A 132 6.69 1.22 3.47
C PRO A 132 6.17 0.05 4.31
N ALA A 133 5.69 0.33 5.52
CA ALA A 133 5.13 -0.68 6.41
C ALA A 133 3.82 -1.27 5.85
N ILE A 134 2.94 -0.43 5.29
CA ILE A 134 1.68 -0.86 4.67
C ILE A 134 1.94 -1.80 3.49
N VAL A 135 2.86 -1.42 2.60
CA VAL A 135 3.23 -2.24 1.43
C VAL A 135 3.85 -3.56 1.89
N GLN A 136 4.80 -3.54 2.82
CA GLN A 136 5.44 -4.75 3.32
C GLN A 136 4.42 -5.71 3.95
N GLN A 137 3.54 -5.20 4.82
CA GLN A 137 2.47 -6.03 5.41
C GLN A 137 1.53 -6.62 4.36
N SER A 138 1.28 -5.89 3.27
CA SER A 138 0.45 -6.39 2.16
C SER A 138 1.15 -7.53 1.42
N LEU A 139 2.46 -7.44 1.20
CA LEU A 139 3.29 -8.50 0.62
C LEU A 139 3.34 -9.75 1.53
N ASP A 140 3.45 -9.55 2.84
CA ASP A 140 3.50 -10.62 3.84
C ASP A 140 2.17 -11.38 3.96
N LYS A 141 1.05 -10.72 3.66
CA LYS A 141 -0.30 -11.31 3.68
C LYS A 141 -0.74 -11.95 2.36
N LEU A 142 0.09 -11.91 1.31
CA LEU A 142 -0.30 -12.48 0.02
C LEU A 142 -0.62 -13.98 0.13
N PRO A 143 -1.67 -14.47 -0.55
CA PRO A 143 -2.09 -15.87 -0.54
C PRO A 143 -1.18 -16.70 -1.46
N ILE A 144 0.10 -16.81 -1.09
CA ILE A 144 1.11 -17.56 -1.82
C ILE A 144 1.06 -19.02 -1.35
N PRO A 145 0.72 -20.00 -2.22
CA PRO A 145 0.58 -21.39 -1.81
C PRO A 145 1.86 -22.00 -1.23
N LYS A 146 3.01 -21.55 -1.74
CA LYS A 146 4.34 -21.97 -1.27
C LYS A 146 5.30 -20.80 -1.41
N ARG A 147 5.66 -20.19 -0.29
CA ARG A 147 6.73 -19.20 -0.24
C ARG A 147 8.07 -19.91 -0.44
N MET A 148 8.98 -19.26 -1.15
CA MET A 148 10.30 -19.80 -1.45
C MET A 148 11.36 -18.83 -0.93
N ARG A 149 12.42 -19.40 -0.35
CA ARG A 149 13.65 -18.70 -0.01
C ARG A 149 14.65 -18.88 -1.14
N TRP A 150 15.29 -17.80 -1.57
CA TRP A 150 16.17 -17.80 -2.74
C TRP A 150 17.61 -17.51 -2.34
N GLY A 151 18.50 -18.48 -2.57
CA GLY A 151 19.90 -18.40 -2.13
C GLY A 151 20.03 -18.20 -0.62
N ASP A 152 20.89 -17.27 -0.21
CA ASP A 152 21.15 -16.92 1.19
C ASP A 152 20.25 -15.77 1.70
N LEU A 153 19.27 -15.33 0.90
CA LEU A 153 18.36 -14.25 1.30
C LEU A 153 17.40 -14.75 2.37
N ALA A 154 17.20 -13.97 3.43
CA ALA A 154 16.20 -14.27 4.47
C ALA A 154 14.75 -14.05 3.99
N ALA A 155 14.56 -13.24 2.94
CA ALA A 155 13.24 -12.90 2.42
C ALA A 155 12.60 -14.08 1.68
N GLU A 156 11.32 -14.34 1.97
CA GLU A 156 10.54 -15.38 1.30
C GLU A 156 9.44 -14.78 0.43
N PHE A 157 9.42 -15.17 -0.84
CA PHE A 157 8.40 -14.74 -1.80
C PHE A 157 8.11 -15.85 -2.81
N VAL A 158 7.07 -15.68 -3.63
CA VAL A 158 6.72 -16.69 -4.65
C VAL A 158 7.83 -16.87 -5.70
N ARG A 159 8.60 -15.80 -5.98
CA ARG A 159 9.68 -15.71 -6.96
C ARG A 159 10.73 -14.69 -6.50
N PRO A 160 11.97 -14.70 -7.05
CA PRO A 160 12.93 -13.64 -6.79
C PRO A 160 12.37 -12.28 -7.21
N VAL A 161 12.62 -11.27 -6.37
CA VAL A 161 12.35 -9.86 -6.66
C VAL A 161 13.62 -9.24 -7.22
N HIS A 162 13.49 -8.38 -8.21
CA HIS A 162 14.62 -7.77 -8.91
C HIS A 162 14.63 -6.25 -8.91
N TRP A 163 13.47 -5.60 -8.80
CA TRP A 163 13.37 -4.16 -8.67
C TRP A 163 12.10 -3.79 -7.89
N LEU A 164 12.14 -2.62 -7.28
CA LEU A 164 11.05 -2.03 -6.52
C LEU A 164 10.90 -0.57 -6.96
N VAL A 165 9.75 -0.20 -7.53
CA VAL A 165 9.39 1.21 -7.71
C VAL A 165 8.52 1.62 -6.54
N LEU A 166 8.88 2.73 -5.89
CA LEU A 166 8.09 3.28 -4.79
C LEU A 166 8.11 4.81 -4.87
N LEU A 167 7.08 5.38 -5.50
CA LEU A 167 6.98 6.81 -5.79
C LEU A 167 5.78 7.44 -5.11
N PHE A 168 5.95 8.66 -4.60
CA PHE A 168 4.87 9.52 -4.11
C PHE A 168 5.00 10.90 -4.71
N GLY A 169 4.19 11.20 -5.73
CA GLY A 169 4.51 12.21 -6.73
C GLY A 169 5.82 11.87 -7.44
N ASP A 170 6.72 12.83 -7.56
CA ASP A 170 8.06 12.70 -8.15
C ASP A 170 9.14 12.22 -7.17
N GLU A 171 8.77 11.98 -5.92
CA GLU A 171 9.71 11.60 -4.86
C GLU A 171 9.77 10.08 -4.68
N VAL A 172 10.99 9.54 -4.59
CA VAL A 172 11.21 8.14 -4.22
C VAL A 172 11.09 7.99 -2.71
N ILE A 173 10.17 7.14 -2.25
CA ILE A 173 10.13 6.71 -0.85
C ILE A 173 11.21 5.65 -0.68
N LYS A 174 12.26 5.96 0.10
CA LYS A 174 13.34 5.01 0.40
C LYS A 174 12.82 3.89 1.30
N ALA A 175 12.89 2.66 0.82
CA ALA A 175 12.54 1.46 1.55
C ALA A 175 13.31 0.26 1.00
N ASP A 176 13.59 -0.70 1.86
CA ASP A 176 14.12 -2.00 1.46
C ASP A 176 13.02 -3.04 1.66
N MET A 177 12.65 -3.75 0.60
CA MET A 177 11.65 -4.82 0.65
C MET A 177 12.15 -6.01 -0.13
N LEU A 178 12.03 -7.20 0.44
CA LEU A 178 12.44 -8.45 -0.21
C LEU A 178 13.89 -8.40 -0.76
N ALA A 179 14.79 -7.77 0.02
CA ALA A 179 16.20 -7.53 -0.30
C ALA A 179 16.48 -6.61 -1.50
N VAL A 180 15.51 -5.77 -1.87
CA VAL A 180 15.62 -4.80 -2.95
C VAL A 180 15.32 -3.39 -2.44
N GLN A 181 16.22 -2.47 -2.75
CA GLN A 181 16.03 -1.05 -2.46
C GLN A 181 15.06 -0.42 -3.46
N SER A 182 14.16 0.41 -2.96
CA SER A 182 13.23 1.16 -3.81
C SER A 182 13.94 2.21 -4.67
N GLY A 183 13.37 2.42 -5.86
CA GLY A 183 13.80 3.43 -6.79
C GLY A 183 12.64 3.92 -7.67
N ARG A 184 13.00 4.44 -8.84
CA ARG A 184 12.06 4.91 -9.88
C ARG A 184 12.18 4.16 -11.20
N GLU A 185 13.08 3.17 -11.26
CA GLU A 185 13.39 2.43 -12.48
C GLU A 185 12.52 1.18 -12.56
N SER A 186 11.65 1.13 -13.56
CA SER A 186 10.96 -0.08 -13.99
C SER A 186 11.74 -0.76 -15.13
N ARG A 187 11.17 -1.85 -15.66
CA ARG A 187 11.73 -2.59 -16.81
C ARG A 187 10.64 -2.91 -17.81
N GLY A 188 10.98 -2.90 -19.09
CA GLY A 188 10.11 -3.33 -20.18
C GLY A 188 10.08 -4.83 -20.38
N HIS A 189 9.69 -5.25 -21.58
CA HIS A 189 9.68 -6.63 -22.01
C HIS A 189 11.11 -7.16 -22.13
N ARG A 190 11.37 -8.34 -21.57
CA ARG A 190 12.72 -8.91 -21.40
C ARG A 190 13.57 -8.91 -22.68
N PHE A 191 12.94 -9.12 -23.82
CA PHE A 191 13.61 -9.24 -25.11
C PHE A 191 13.38 -8.05 -26.04
N HIS A 192 12.26 -7.34 -25.88
CA HIS A 192 11.89 -6.26 -26.80
C HIS A 192 12.31 -4.88 -26.28
N HIS A 193 12.54 -4.76 -24.97
CA HIS A 193 13.04 -3.58 -24.29
C HIS A 193 13.74 -4.00 -22.98
N PRO A 194 14.97 -4.57 -23.05
CA PRO A 194 15.71 -5.00 -21.87
C PRO A 194 16.22 -3.84 -21.00
N GLU A 195 16.22 -2.61 -21.53
CA GLU A 195 16.65 -1.41 -20.84
C GLU A 195 15.72 -1.03 -19.67
N LYS A 196 16.24 -0.19 -18.78
CA LYS A 196 15.45 0.37 -17.69
C LYS A 196 14.57 1.51 -18.19
N ILE A 197 13.38 1.63 -17.61
CA ILE A 197 12.44 2.71 -17.88
C ILE A 197 12.33 3.55 -16.62
N VAL A 198 12.65 4.84 -16.73
CA VAL A 198 12.54 5.78 -15.61
C VAL A 198 11.12 6.29 -15.51
N ILE A 199 10.48 6.10 -14.36
CA ILE A 199 9.15 6.63 -14.07
C ILE A 199 9.34 7.93 -13.29
N ASN A 200 8.96 9.08 -13.85
CA ASN A 200 9.11 10.37 -13.16
C ASN A 200 7.88 10.69 -12.32
N GLN A 201 6.71 10.27 -12.78
CA GLN A 201 5.44 10.42 -12.07
C GLN A 201 4.64 9.11 -12.11
N PRO A 202 3.86 8.78 -11.05
CA PRO A 202 3.00 7.60 -11.01
C PRO A 202 2.11 7.43 -12.25
N SER A 203 1.53 8.53 -12.75
CA SER A 203 0.63 8.54 -13.91
C SER A 203 1.29 8.13 -15.23
N GLU A 204 2.62 8.20 -15.32
CA GLU A 204 3.38 7.78 -16.51
C GLU A 204 3.56 6.26 -16.59
N TYR A 205 3.33 5.54 -15.49
CA TYR A 205 3.67 4.12 -15.36
C TYR A 205 3.11 3.24 -16.48
N ALA A 206 1.79 3.16 -16.61
CA ALA A 206 1.16 2.30 -17.61
C ALA A 206 1.43 2.79 -19.05
N PRO A 207 1.31 4.09 -19.38
CA PRO A 207 1.64 4.60 -20.72
C PRO A 207 3.07 4.29 -21.17
N LEU A 208 4.09 4.52 -20.32
CA LEU A 208 5.49 4.27 -20.67
C LEU A 208 5.76 2.78 -20.88
N LEU A 209 5.22 1.93 -19.99
CA LEU A 209 5.34 0.48 -20.16
C LEU A 209 4.71 0.00 -21.47
N GLN A 210 3.56 0.54 -21.86
CA GLN A 210 2.88 0.13 -23.09
C GLN A 210 3.61 0.62 -24.34
N THR A 211 4.00 1.89 -24.38
CA THR A 211 4.54 2.54 -25.58
C THR A 211 6.01 2.23 -25.80
N GLU A 212 6.84 2.33 -24.76
CA GLU A 212 8.29 2.09 -24.83
C GLU A 212 8.64 0.69 -24.38
N GLY A 213 8.07 0.28 -23.24
CA GLY A 213 8.41 -0.98 -22.58
C GLY A 213 7.83 -2.23 -23.24
N ARG A 214 6.93 -2.10 -24.22
CA ARG A 214 6.24 -3.23 -24.87
C ARG A 214 5.50 -4.15 -23.87
N VAL A 215 4.93 -3.58 -22.81
CA VAL A 215 4.21 -4.28 -21.74
C VAL A 215 2.85 -3.65 -21.50
N VAL A 216 1.77 -4.43 -21.65
CA VAL A 216 0.43 -4.03 -21.19
C VAL A 216 0.27 -4.44 -19.74
N ALA A 217 0.53 -3.50 -18.82
CA ALA A 217 0.58 -3.78 -17.38
C ALA A 217 -0.79 -4.15 -16.79
N SER A 218 -1.86 -3.57 -17.34
CA SER A 218 -3.25 -3.87 -16.96
C SER A 218 -3.62 -5.29 -17.38
N PHE A 219 -3.99 -6.13 -16.40
CA PHE A 219 -4.45 -7.49 -16.68
C PHE A 219 -5.75 -7.47 -17.48
N THR A 220 -6.68 -6.59 -17.13
CA THR A 220 -7.97 -6.44 -17.82
C THR A 220 -7.79 -6.02 -19.27
N ASP A 221 -6.97 -5.00 -19.54
CA ASP A 221 -6.77 -4.51 -20.91
C ASP A 221 -6.09 -5.57 -21.78
N ARG A 222 -5.10 -6.27 -21.22
CA ARG A 222 -4.42 -7.37 -21.91
C ARG A 222 -5.37 -8.53 -22.17
N ARG A 223 -6.24 -8.87 -21.21
CA ARG A 223 -7.26 -9.91 -21.37
C ARG A 223 -8.21 -9.62 -22.52
N GLU A 224 -8.72 -8.40 -22.60
CA GLU A 224 -9.64 -8.00 -23.66
C GLU A 224 -8.93 -7.88 -25.02
N ALA A 225 -7.67 -7.45 -25.05
CA ALA A 225 -6.85 -7.48 -26.26
C ALA A 225 -6.67 -8.92 -26.79
N VAL A 226 -6.30 -9.87 -25.92
CA VAL A 226 -6.16 -11.29 -26.29
C VAL A 226 -7.49 -11.85 -26.79
N ARG A 227 -8.60 -11.59 -26.10
CA ARG A 227 -9.94 -11.99 -26.53
C ARG A 227 -10.25 -11.44 -27.93
N GLY A 228 -9.99 -10.16 -28.16
CA GLY A 228 -10.22 -9.49 -29.44
C GLY A 228 -9.44 -10.13 -30.58
N GLN A 229 -8.15 -10.40 -30.36
CA GLN A 229 -7.27 -11.04 -31.36
C GLN A 229 -7.75 -12.46 -31.71
N VAL A 230 -8.15 -13.25 -30.70
CA VAL A 230 -8.69 -14.61 -30.92
C VAL A 230 -10.00 -14.54 -31.73
N GLN A 231 -10.89 -13.62 -31.38
CA GLN A 231 -12.15 -13.45 -32.09
C GLN A 231 -11.94 -13.00 -33.54
N GLU A 232 -11.03 -12.04 -33.77
CA GLU A 232 -10.67 -11.55 -35.09
C GLU A 232 -10.08 -12.67 -35.97
N ALA A 233 -9.17 -13.48 -35.41
CA ALA A 233 -8.58 -14.62 -36.12
C ALA A 233 -9.63 -15.65 -36.53
N ALA A 234 -10.59 -15.96 -35.65
CA ALA A 234 -11.69 -16.88 -35.97
C ALA A 234 -12.60 -16.32 -37.07
N THR A 235 -12.99 -15.05 -36.97
CA THR A 235 -13.87 -14.39 -37.95
C THR A 235 -13.22 -14.33 -39.33
N LYS A 236 -11.91 -14.07 -39.44
CA LYS A 236 -11.17 -14.11 -40.71
C LYS A 236 -11.24 -15.46 -41.43
N LEU A 237 -11.42 -16.55 -40.68
CA LEU A 237 -11.54 -17.91 -41.20
C LEU A 237 -13.01 -18.35 -41.37
N GLY A 238 -13.98 -17.44 -41.20
CA GLY A 238 -15.41 -17.77 -41.23
C GLY A 238 -15.89 -18.58 -40.02
N GLY A 239 -15.09 -18.65 -38.95
CA GLY A 239 -15.40 -19.41 -37.74
C GLY A 239 -15.90 -18.54 -36.59
N LYS A 240 -16.29 -19.22 -35.49
CA LYS A 240 -16.61 -18.60 -34.20
C LYS A 240 -15.65 -19.12 -33.14
N ALA A 241 -14.95 -18.21 -32.46
CA ALA A 241 -14.06 -18.58 -31.37
C ALA A 241 -14.86 -19.16 -30.19
N VAL A 242 -14.40 -20.29 -29.65
CA VAL A 242 -14.86 -20.82 -28.37
C VAL A 242 -13.81 -20.47 -27.33
N ILE A 243 -14.10 -19.47 -26.50
CA ILE A 243 -13.15 -18.92 -25.53
C ILE A 243 -13.59 -19.33 -24.13
N ASP A 244 -12.90 -20.32 -23.57
CA ASP A 244 -13.02 -20.65 -22.15
C ASP A 244 -12.44 -19.52 -21.29
N ALA A 245 -13.17 -19.12 -20.25
CA ALA A 245 -12.79 -17.98 -19.42
C ALA A 245 -11.54 -18.26 -18.58
N ALA A 246 -11.41 -19.48 -18.04
CA ALA A 246 -10.27 -19.84 -17.21
C ALA A 246 -8.98 -19.95 -18.04
N LEU A 247 -9.08 -20.51 -19.25
CA LEU A 247 -7.96 -20.56 -20.19
C LEU A 247 -7.55 -19.15 -20.65
N LEU A 248 -8.51 -18.26 -20.92
CA LEU A 248 -8.19 -16.88 -21.26
C LEU A 248 -7.44 -16.18 -20.12
N ASP A 249 -7.86 -16.37 -18.88
CA ASP A 249 -7.19 -15.80 -17.71
C ASP A 249 -5.77 -16.38 -17.55
N GLU A 250 -5.59 -17.69 -17.75
CA GLU A 250 -4.28 -18.35 -17.73
C GLU A 250 -3.36 -17.81 -18.83
N VAL A 251 -3.84 -17.73 -20.07
CA VAL A 251 -3.07 -17.19 -21.21
C VAL A 251 -2.72 -15.72 -20.95
N THR A 252 -3.66 -14.92 -20.46
CA THR A 252 -3.41 -13.52 -20.08
C THR A 252 -2.33 -13.43 -19.00
N GLY A 253 -2.24 -14.39 -18.10
CA GLY A 253 -1.18 -14.45 -17.09
C GLY A 253 0.18 -14.90 -17.62
N MET A 254 0.27 -15.39 -18.86
CA MET A 254 1.50 -15.88 -19.49
C MET A 254 2.13 -14.89 -20.48
N VAL A 255 1.31 -14.04 -21.11
CA VAL A 255 1.73 -13.12 -22.19
C VAL A 255 1.92 -11.69 -21.75
#